data_AF-A0A2D7V188-F1
#
_entry.id   AF-A0A2D7V188-F1
#
_cell.length_a   1.000
_cell.length_b   1.000
_cell.length_c   1.000
_cell.angle_alpha   90.00
_cell.angle_beta   90.00
_cell.angle_gamma   90.00
#
_symmetry.space_group_name_H-M   'P 1'
#
loop_
_entity.id
_entity.type
_entity.pdbx_description
1 polymer ?
#
loop_
_entity_poly.entity_id
_entity_poly.type
_entity_poly.pdbx_seq_one_letter_code
_entity_poly.pdbx_strand_id
1 'polypeptide(L)'
;MSEFSAILNDSSSVVGFVAIGFISAIVLIDGIRYMSMEREVPRLGFLPRGGFAWSTTIRMEYERNWANVITILVMSIMPYLLDPILNIPTLQV
;
A
#
# COMPACT_ATOMS: atom_id res chain seq x y z
N MET A 1 -31.61 3.71 -16.67
CA MET A 1 -31.46 4.71 -15.60
C MET A 1 -32.10 4.26 -14.27
N SER A 2 -33.14 3.41 -14.30
CA SER A 2 -33.82 2.86 -13.11
C SER A 2 -33.05 1.77 -12.35
N GLU A 3 -32.28 0.92 -13.05
CA GLU A 3 -31.51 -0.15 -12.39
C GLU A 3 -30.31 0.41 -11.61
N PHE A 4 -29.61 1.41 -12.15
CA PHE A 4 -28.49 2.07 -11.48
C PHE A 4 -28.92 2.77 -10.18
N SER A 5 -30.11 3.39 -10.16
CA SER A 5 -30.68 3.98 -8.94
C SER A 5 -31.12 2.93 -7.91
N ALA A 6 -31.60 1.77 -8.34
CA ALA A 6 -31.97 0.69 -7.43
C ALA A 6 -30.75 0.08 -6.72
N ILE A 7 -29.64 -0.08 -7.46
CA ILE A 7 -28.34 -0.52 -6.96
C ILE A 7 -27.74 0.50 -5.97
N LEU A 8 -27.97 1.80 -6.17
CA LEU A 8 -27.51 2.83 -5.23
C LEU A 8 -28.38 2.93 -3.96
N ASN A 9 -29.57 2.33 -3.96
CA ASN A 9 -30.48 2.40 -2.81
C ASN A 9 -30.38 1.16 -1.90
N ASP A 10 -29.77 0.08 -2.39
CA ASP A 10 -29.39 -1.08 -1.59
C ASP A 10 -28.01 -0.83 -0.96
N SER A 11 -27.99 -0.76 0.37
CA SER A 11 -26.81 -0.40 1.16
C SER A 11 -25.65 -1.36 0.92
N SER A 12 -25.94 -2.62 0.60
CA SER A 12 -24.93 -3.65 0.34
C SER A 12 -24.22 -3.43 -0.99
N SER A 13 -24.95 -3.06 -2.05
CA SER A 13 -24.38 -2.78 -3.37
C SER A 13 -23.62 -1.48 -3.40
N VAL A 14 -24.07 -0.43 -2.68
CA VAL A 14 -23.30 0.83 -2.56
C VAL A 14 -21.91 0.56 -1.98
N VAL A 15 -21.83 -0.21 -0.89
CA VAL A 15 -20.55 -0.57 -0.27
C VAL A 15 -19.67 -1.36 -1.23
N GLY A 16 -20.25 -2.30 -1.99
CA GLY A 16 -19.54 -3.05 -3.02
C GLY A 16 -18.96 -2.17 -4.12
N PHE A 17 -19.73 -1.22 -4.67
CA PHE A 17 -19.25 -0.30 -5.70
C PHE A 17 -18.16 0.65 -5.18
N VAL A 18 -18.28 1.13 -3.94
CA VAL A 18 -17.24 1.94 -3.29
C VAL A 18 -15.94 1.14 -3.13
N ALA A 19 -16.03 -0.12 -2.68
CA ALA A 19 -14.88 -0.99 -2.53
C ALA A 19 -14.19 -1.25 -3.89
N ILE A 20 -14.96 -1.56 -4.93
CA ILE A 20 -14.43 -1.77 -6.29
C ILE A 20 -13.77 -0.50 -6.81
N GLY A 21 -14.40 0.66 -6.64
CA GLY A 21 -13.83 1.94 -7.04
C GLY A 21 -12.49 2.21 -6.36
N PHE A 22 -12.43 1.98 -5.04
CA PHE A 22 -11.23 2.16 -4.24
C PHE A 22 -10.09 1.22 -4.66
N ILE A 23 -10.40 -0.07 -4.85
CA ILE A 23 -9.43 -1.06 -5.32
C ILE A 23 -8.93 -0.69 -6.74
N SER A 24 -9.81 -0.28 -7.65
CA SER A 24 -9.41 0.10 -9.00
C SER A 24 -8.46 1.30 -9.01
N ALA A 25 -8.67 2.27 -8.12
CA ALA A 25 -7.82 3.44 -7.98
C ALA A 25 -6.42 3.06 -7.47
N ILE A 26 -6.33 2.17 -6.48
CA ILE A 26 -5.06 1.65 -5.96
C ILE A 26 -4.28 0.96 -7.08
N VAL A 27 -4.93 0.06 -7.83
CA VAL A 27 -4.28 -0.68 -8.92
C VAL A 27 -3.77 0.25 -10.02
N LEU A 28 -4.54 1.29 -10.39
CA LEU A 28 -4.10 2.30 -11.36
C LEU A 28 -2.88 3.08 -10.87
N ILE A 29 -2.90 3.52 -9.61
CA ILE A 29 -1.77 4.24 -9.01
C ILE A 29 -0.52 3.34 -8.99
N ASP A 30 -0.68 2.07 -8.60
CA ASP A 30 0.42 1.13 -8.53
C ASP A 30 1.03 0.84 -9.91
N GLY A 31 0.17 0.66 -10.92
CA GLY A 31 0.60 0.50 -12.32
C GLY A 31 1.36 1.72 -12.85
N ILE A 32 0.90 2.94 -12.57
CA ILE A 32 1.60 4.18 -12.97
C ILE A 32 2.97 4.28 -12.29
N ARG A 33 3.07 3.90 -11.02
CA ARG A 33 4.33 3.93 -10.27
C ARG A 33 5.32 2.88 -10.78
N TYR A 34 4.85 1.69 -11.11
CA TYR A 34 5.68 0.63 -11.71
C TYR A 34 6.33 1.11 -13.02
N MET A 35 5.58 1.80 -13.88
CA MET A 35 6.11 2.37 -15.13
C MET A 35 7.15 3.47 -14.91
N SER A 36 7.19 4.07 -13.72
CA SER A 36 8.14 5.15 -13.37
C SER A 36 9.44 4.63 -12.74
N MET A 37 9.48 3.35 -12.36
CA MET A 37 10.54 2.75 -11.54
C MET A 37 11.82 2.42 -12.32
N GLU A 38 11.75 2.27 -13.64
CA GLU A 38 12.91 1.90 -14.48
C GLU A 38 13.98 3.00 -14.60
N ARG A 39 13.73 4.23 -14.13
CA ARG A 39 14.66 5.37 -14.29
C ARG A 39 15.71 5.53 -13.19
N GLU A 40 15.73 4.67 -12.17
CA GLU A 40 16.54 4.87 -10.96
C GLU A 40 17.60 3.79 -10.73
N VAL A 41 18.28 3.29 -11.77
CA VAL A 41 19.53 2.54 -11.60
C VAL A 41 20.71 3.51 -11.74
N PRO A 42 21.28 4.03 -10.63
CA PRO A 42 22.41 4.92 -10.70
C PRO A 42 23.66 4.14 -11.11
N ARG A 43 24.50 4.78 -11.91
CA ARG A 43 25.79 4.24 -12.36
C ARG A 43 26.58 3.69 -11.16
N LEU A 44 26.97 2.41 -11.24
CA LEU A 44 27.80 1.73 -10.24
C LEU A 44 29.11 2.53 -10.05
N GLY A 45 29.29 3.09 -8.85
CA GLY A 45 30.56 3.68 -8.44
C GLY A 45 31.52 2.59 -7.97
N PHE A 46 32.81 2.76 -8.27
CA PHE A 46 33.85 1.84 -7.83
C PHE A 46 34.10 1.99 -6.31
N LEU A 47 33.85 0.93 -5.53
CA LEU A 47 34.23 0.91 -4.12
C LEU A 47 35.72 0.53 -3.95
N PRO A 48 36.47 1.19 -3.04
CA PRO A 48 37.91 0.97 -2.83
C PRO A 48 38.33 -0.45 -2.42
N ARG A 49 37.39 -1.32 -2.02
CA ARG A 49 37.65 -2.67 -1.51
C ARG A 49 37.03 -3.80 -2.35
N GLY A 50 36.56 -3.51 -3.56
CA GLY A 50 35.91 -4.52 -4.40
C GLY A 50 34.54 -4.86 -3.86
N GLY A 51 33.56 -4.02 -4.16
CA GLY A 51 32.15 -4.24 -3.86
C GLY A 51 31.28 -3.39 -4.78
N PHE A 52 30.04 -3.78 -4.97
CA PHE A 52 29.05 -2.99 -5.69
C PHE A 52 28.10 -2.36 -4.65
N ALA A 53 28.35 -1.11 -4.24
CA ALA A 53 27.37 -0.34 -3.50
C ALA A 53 26.59 0.51 -4.48
N TRP A 54 25.28 0.34 -4.45
CA TRP A 54 24.36 1.18 -5.21
C TRP A 54 24.34 2.53 -4.49
N SER A 55 24.73 3.60 -5.18
CA SER A 55 24.58 4.96 -4.65
C SER A 55 23.09 5.26 -4.52
N THR A 56 22.58 5.32 -3.30
CA THR A 56 21.15 5.54 -3.05
C THR A 56 20.93 6.98 -2.60
N THR A 57 19.87 7.61 -3.11
CA THR A 57 19.43 8.93 -2.66
C THR A 57 18.23 8.77 -1.72
N ILE A 58 17.94 9.80 -0.92
CA ILE A 58 16.76 9.79 -0.02
C ILE A 58 15.46 9.48 -0.77
N ARG A 59 15.37 9.88 -2.05
CA ARG A 59 14.23 9.63 -2.92
C ARG A 59 14.10 8.15 -3.29
N MET A 60 15.21 7.49 -3.60
CA MET A 60 15.25 6.06 -3.93
C MET A 60 14.91 5.19 -2.71
N GLU A 61 15.41 5.55 -1.53
CA GLU A 61 15.03 4.86 -0.29
C GLU A 61 13.55 5.01 0.03
N TYR A 62 12.99 6.21 -0.18
CA TYR A 62 11.57 6.45 0.02
C TYR A 62 10.73 5.62 -0.94
N GLU A 63 11.02 5.65 -2.26
CA GLU A 63 10.31 4.86 -3.28
C GLU A 63 10.39 3.35 -3.02
N ARG A 64 11.49 2.88 -2.41
CA ARG A 64 11.67 1.45 -2.07
C ARG A 64 10.92 1.03 -0.81
N ASN A 65 10.89 1.87 0.23
CA ASN A 65 10.40 1.48 1.55
C ASN A 65 9.04 2.07 1.96
N TRP A 66 8.46 3.03 1.21
CA TRP A 66 7.18 3.63 1.59
C TRP A 66 6.06 2.59 1.75
N ALA A 67 6.03 1.54 0.92
CA ALA A 67 5.07 0.45 1.03
C ALA A 67 5.26 -0.32 2.36
N ASN A 68 6.50 -0.65 2.72
CA ASN A 68 6.83 -1.31 3.99
C ASN A 68 6.42 -0.45 5.20
N VAL A 69 6.59 0.87 5.12
CA VAL A 69 6.14 1.81 6.16
C VAL A 69 4.63 1.76 6.33
N ILE A 70 3.87 1.75 5.24
CA ILE A 70 2.41 1.60 5.28
C ILE A 70 2.03 0.24 5.87
N THR A 71 2.70 -0.84 5.49
CA THR A 71 2.44 -2.17 6.06
C THR A 71 2.64 -2.19 7.57
N ILE A 72 3.74 -1.64 8.08
CA ILE A 72 4.00 -1.56 9.52
C ILE A 72 2.92 -0.74 10.22
N LEU A 73 2.51 0.39 9.63
CA LEU A 73 1.44 1.23 10.17
C LEU A 73 0.11 0.47 10.25
N VAL A 74 -0.27 -0.21 9.16
CA VAL A 74 -1.49 -1.03 9.12
C VAL A 74 -1.43 -2.15 10.14
N MET A 75 -0.31 -2.89 10.22
CA MET A 75 -0.13 -3.97 11.19
C MET A 75 -0.15 -3.47 12.64
N SER A 76 0.26 -2.22 12.89
CA SER A 76 0.21 -1.62 14.22
C SER A 76 -1.21 -1.23 14.65
N ILE A 77 -2.05 -0.80 13.70
CA ILE A 77 -3.42 -0.32 13.96
C ILE A 77 -4.45 -1.47 13.89
N MET A 78 -4.24 -2.44 12.99
CA MET A 78 -5.13 -3.58 12.74
C MET A 78 -5.62 -4.29 14.00
N PRO A 79 -4.77 -4.63 14.99
CA PRO A 79 -5.21 -5.32 16.19
C PRO A 79 -6.31 -4.55 16.95
N TYR A 80 -6.17 -3.23 17.08
CA TYR A 80 -7.16 -2.39 17.75
C TYR A 80 -8.49 -2.31 16.98
N LEU A 81 -8.43 -2.30 15.65
CA LEU A 81 -9.64 -2.28 14.82
C LEU A 81 -10.40 -3.60 14.86
N LEU A 82 -9.68 -4.72 14.98
CA LEU A 82 -10.27 -6.05 14.98
C LEU A 82 -10.68 -6.55 16.37
N ASP A 83 -10.20 -5.93 17.45
CA ASP A 83 -10.51 -6.31 18.83
C ASP A 83 -12.02 -6.46 19.12
N PRO A 84 -12.91 -5.54 18.69
CA PRO A 84 -14.36 -5.67 18.92
C PRO A 84 -15.00 -6.92 18.29
N ILE A 85 -14.35 -7.51 17.29
CA ILE A 85 -14.84 -8.68 16.55
C ILE A 85 -14.16 -9.95 17.07
N LEU A 86 -12.84 -9.89 17.28
CA LEU A 86 -12.01 -11.04 17.58
C LEU A 86 -11.87 -11.30 19.10
N ASN A 87 -12.27 -10.37 19.96
CA ASN A 87 -12.10 -10.42 21.42
C ASN A 87 -10.66 -10.83 21.80
N ILE A 88 -9.68 -10.02 21.38
CA ILE A 88 -8.27 -10.38 21.51
C ILE A 88 -7.94 -10.39 23.00
N PRO A 89 -7.46 -11.52 23.57
CA PRO A 89 -7.21 -11.59 25.01
C PRO A 89 -6.09 -10.62 25.39
N THR A 90 -6.33 -9.82 26.44
CA THR A 90 -5.31 -8.92 26.98
C THR A 90 -4.22 -9.74 27.67
N LEU A 91 -2.96 -9.36 27.44
CA LEU A 91 -1.83 -9.97 28.15
C LEU A 91 -2.01 -9.70 29.65
N GLN A 92 -2.14 -10.77 30.44
CA GLN A 92 -2.15 -10.67 31.89
C GLN A 92 -0.73 -10.33 32.34
N VAL A 93 -0.53 -9.09 32.80
CA VAL A 93 0.72 -8.61 33.41
C VAL A 93 0.74 -8.99 34.88
#